data_AF-A0A1J7HFI6-F1
#
_entry.id   AF-A0A1J7HFI6-F1
#
_cell.length_a   1.000
_cell.length_b   1.000
_cell.length_c   1.000
_cell.angle_alpha   90.00
_cell.angle_beta   90.00
_cell.angle_gamma   90.00
#
_symmetry.space_group_name_H-M   'P 1'
#
loop_
_entity.id
_entity.type
_entity.pdbx_description
1 polymer ?
#
loop_
_entity_poly.entity_id
_entity_poly.type
_entity_poly.pdbx_seq_one_letter_code
_entity_poly.pdbx_strand_id
1 'polypeptide(L)'
;MIEEIVVSEDDDASEIAFMKLEFLKLDSLPWLTGFCNGNLLFKFPLLIRLFVIECPMMETFSQGILSATLLRRVHASVEGDEWHWDGDLNTTVTKKFSKSNSKEV
;
A
#
# COMPACT_ATOMS: atom_id res chain seq x y z
N MET A 1 16.25 8.31 -1.18
CA MET A 1 15.81 7.01 -0.65
C MET A 1 14.49 7.28 0.07
N ILE A 2 13.40 6.62 -0.33
CA ILE A 2 12.08 6.78 0.29
C ILE A 2 11.81 5.52 1.11
N GLU A 3 11.61 5.71 2.40
CA GLU A 3 11.40 4.62 3.37
C GLU A 3 9.95 4.59 3.86
N GLU A 4 9.31 5.77 3.97
CA GLU A 4 7.93 5.95 4.39
C GLU A 4 7.34 7.26 3.81
N ILE A 5 6.01 7.32 3.70
CA ILE A 5 5.27 8.58 3.50
C ILE A 5 4.67 9.00 4.85
N VAL A 6 5.29 10.01 5.48
CA VAL A 6 4.95 10.47 6.83
C VAL A 6 3.97 11.65 6.79
N VAL A 7 3.10 11.71 7.79
CA VAL A 7 2.16 12.80 8.04
C VAL A 7 2.60 13.46 9.35
N SER A 8 2.66 14.80 9.39
CA SER A 8 3.10 15.55 10.57
C SER A 8 2.21 15.29 11.79
N GLU A 9 2.82 15.11 12.96
CA GLU A 9 2.24 14.65 14.23
C GLU A 9 1.25 15.60 14.92
N ASP A 10 0.88 16.73 14.31
CA ASP A 10 0.17 17.83 14.99
C ASP A 10 -1.37 17.68 15.09
N ASP A 11 -1.96 16.52 14.76
CA ASP A 11 -3.42 16.37 14.94
C ASP A 11 -3.82 14.95 15.38
N ASP A 12 -4.24 14.83 16.64
CA ASP A 12 -4.81 13.65 17.25
C ASP A 12 -5.93 13.08 16.36
N ALA A 13 -5.70 11.90 15.78
CA ALA A 13 -6.58 11.21 14.83
C ALA A 13 -6.85 11.98 13.52
N SER A 14 -5.79 12.22 12.74
CA SER A 14 -5.91 12.81 11.41
C SER A 14 -6.46 11.78 10.39
N GLU A 15 -7.66 12.05 9.90
CA GLU A 15 -8.16 11.41 8.68
C GLU A 15 -7.45 12.01 7.46
N ILE A 16 -7.03 11.16 6.51
CA ILE A 16 -6.48 11.60 5.24
C ILE A 16 -7.34 11.05 4.11
N ALA A 17 -7.94 11.95 3.34
CA ALA A 17 -8.80 11.59 2.23
C ALA A 17 -8.21 11.99 0.89
N PHE A 18 -7.87 10.99 0.07
CA PHE A 18 -7.49 11.18 -1.33
C PHE A 18 -8.74 11.08 -2.22
N MET A 19 -9.57 12.13 -2.16
CA MET A 19 -10.92 12.15 -2.76
C MET A 19 -10.96 11.93 -4.29
N LYS A 20 -9.85 12.20 -4.99
CA LYS A 20 -9.76 12.14 -6.46
C LYS A 20 -8.74 11.13 -6.97
N LEU A 21 -8.11 10.36 -6.07
CA LEU A 21 -7.05 9.43 -6.46
C LEU A 21 -7.68 8.14 -6.99
N GLU A 22 -7.65 7.98 -8.31
CA GLU A 22 -8.16 6.77 -8.98
C GLU A 22 -7.09 5.68 -9.15
N PHE A 23 -5.84 6.11 -9.25
CA PHE A 23 -4.68 5.26 -9.53
C PHE A 23 -3.52 5.63 -8.61
N LEU A 24 -2.98 4.64 -7.90
CA LEU A 24 -1.77 4.76 -7.10
C LEU A 24 -0.74 3.74 -7.60
N LYS A 25 0.49 4.20 -7.84
CA LYS A 25 1.62 3.37 -8.25
C LYS A 25 2.80 3.64 -7.32
N LEU A 26 3.27 2.59 -6.67
CA LEU A 26 4.53 2.51 -5.93
C LEU A 26 5.44 1.62 -6.78
N ASP A 27 6.59 2.15 -7.18
CA ASP A 27 7.46 1.51 -8.19
C ASP A 27 8.93 1.66 -7.84
N SER A 28 9.67 0.56 -7.89
CA SER A 28 11.11 0.48 -7.61
C SER A 28 11.49 1.21 -6.31
N LEU A 29 10.76 0.91 -5.22
CA LEU A 29 11.02 1.44 -3.88
C LEU A 29 11.54 0.32 -2.97
N PRO A 30 12.84 -0.04 -3.06
CA PRO A 30 13.37 -1.24 -2.42
C PRO A 30 13.36 -1.21 -0.89
N TRP A 31 13.31 -0.02 -0.29
CA TRP A 31 13.33 0.17 1.16
C TRP A 31 12.00 0.63 1.75
N LEU A 32 10.94 0.70 0.94
CA LEU A 32 9.62 1.08 1.43
C LEU A 32 9.07 -0.07 2.28
N THR A 33 8.91 0.15 3.58
CA THR A 33 8.36 -0.84 4.50
C THR A 33 6.84 -0.77 4.60
N GLY A 34 6.28 0.43 4.37
CA GLY A 34 4.86 0.68 4.24
C GLY A 34 4.57 2.04 3.62
N PHE A 35 3.33 2.26 3.18
CA PHE A 35 2.86 3.57 2.73
C PHE A 35 2.79 4.54 3.92
N CYS A 36 2.32 4.10 5.08
CA CYS A 36 2.29 4.90 6.30
C CYS A 36 2.26 4.03 7.57
N ASN A 37 3.17 4.27 8.51
CA ASN A 37 3.23 3.58 9.80
C ASN A 37 2.41 4.26 10.89
N GLY A 38 1.86 5.45 10.63
CA GLY A 38 0.93 6.13 11.53
C GLY A 38 -0.44 5.44 11.62
N ASN A 39 -1.08 5.54 12.80
CA ASN A 39 -2.45 5.06 13.02
C ASN A 39 -3.47 6.09 12.50
N LEU A 40 -3.53 6.26 11.18
CA LEU A 40 -4.38 7.24 10.50
C LEU A 40 -5.53 6.55 9.76
N LEU A 41 -6.65 7.27 9.59
CA LEU A 41 -7.75 6.80 8.74
C LEU A 41 -7.52 7.30 7.31
N PHE A 42 -7.16 6.39 6.41
CA PHE A 42 -7.05 6.70 4.99
C PHE A 42 -8.36 6.46 4.24
N LYS A 43 -8.85 7.46 3.51
CA LYS A 43 -10.00 7.33 2.60
C LYS A 43 -9.56 7.50 1.16
N PHE A 44 -9.86 6.47 0.37
CA PHE A 44 -9.62 6.38 -1.06
C PHE A 44 -10.94 6.06 -1.78
N PRO A 45 -11.92 6.99 -1.78
CA PRO A 45 -13.27 6.72 -2.29
C PRO A 45 -13.29 6.39 -3.78
N LEU A 46 -12.29 6.85 -4.55
CA LEU A 46 -12.21 6.64 -5.99
C LEU A 46 -11.09 5.71 -6.44
N LEU A 47 -10.29 5.14 -5.53
CA LEU A 47 -9.13 4.33 -5.91
C LEU A 47 -9.59 3.00 -6.49
N ILE A 48 -9.30 2.77 -7.77
CA ILE A 48 -9.73 1.58 -8.51
C ILE A 48 -8.57 0.60 -8.68
N ARG A 49 -7.35 1.11 -8.92
CA ARG A 49 -6.14 0.28 -9.09
C ARG A 49 -4.99 0.78 -8.24
N LEU A 50 -4.33 -0.17 -7.59
CA LEU A 50 -3.07 0.01 -6.91
C LEU A 50 -2.01 -0.87 -7.58
N PHE A 51 -0.85 -0.29 -7.86
CA PHE A 51 0.33 -0.99 -8.34
C PHE A 51 1.42 -0.88 -7.27
N VAL A 52 1.94 -2.01 -6.82
CA VAL A 52 3.09 -2.09 -5.91
C VAL A 52 4.13 -2.95 -6.60
N ILE A 53 5.08 -2.33 -7.28
CA ILE A 53 6.03 -2.99 -8.18
C ILE A 53 7.43 -2.79 -7.62
N GLU A 54 8.21 -3.87 -7.54
CA GLU A 54 9.60 -3.82 -7.05
C GLU A 54 9.75 -3.13 -5.68
N CYS A 55 8.84 -3.42 -4.74
CA CYS A 55 8.90 -3.00 -3.35
C CYS A 55 9.14 -4.19 -2.39
N PRO A 56 10.32 -4.84 -2.43
CA PRO A 56 10.60 -6.09 -1.72
C PRO A 56 10.49 -6.00 -0.19
N MET A 57 10.76 -4.84 0.42
CA MET A 57 10.71 -4.66 1.87
C MET A 57 9.31 -4.28 2.40
N MET A 58 8.30 -4.17 1.53
CA MET A 58 6.97 -3.74 1.94
C MET A 58 6.24 -4.84 2.71
N GLU A 59 5.97 -4.61 4.00
CA GLU A 59 5.34 -5.61 4.87
C GLU A 59 3.83 -5.40 4.98
N THR A 60 3.41 -4.13 5.02
CA THR A 60 2.01 -3.69 5.10
C THR A 60 1.81 -2.47 4.21
N PHE A 61 0.55 -2.12 3.90
CA PHE A 61 0.27 -0.84 3.26
C PHE A 61 0.23 0.27 4.30
N SER A 62 -0.59 0.14 5.34
CA SER A 62 -0.64 1.10 6.44
C SER A 62 -0.98 0.44 7.77
N GLN A 63 -0.50 0.96 8.89
CA GLN A 63 -0.91 0.46 10.22
C GLN A 63 -2.31 0.95 10.64
N GLY A 64 -2.75 2.09 10.12
CA GLY A 64 -4.08 2.63 10.36
C GLY A 64 -5.20 1.98 9.54
N ILE A 65 -6.42 2.49 9.71
CA ILE A 65 -7.62 1.99 9.04
C ILE A 65 -7.65 2.51 7.60
N LEU A 66 -7.95 1.62 6.64
CA LEU A 66 -8.05 1.97 5.23
C LEU A 66 -9.46 1.76 4.70
N SER A 67 -10.01 2.81 4.09
CA SER A 67 -11.28 2.77 3.38
C SER A 67 -11.04 2.99 1.88
N ALA A 68 -11.02 1.89 1.12
CA ALA A 68 -10.88 1.93 -0.34
C ALA A 68 -11.95 1.02 -0.98
N THR A 69 -13.21 1.43 -0.89
CA THR A 69 -14.36 0.58 -1.26
C THR A 69 -14.44 0.23 -2.75
N LEU A 70 -13.79 1.03 -3.60
CA LEU A 70 -13.71 0.78 -5.04
C LEU A 70 -12.46 0.02 -5.48
N LEU A 71 -11.51 -0.23 -4.55
CA LEU A 71 -10.29 -0.95 -4.89
C LEU A 71 -10.63 -2.40 -5.16
N ARG A 72 -10.41 -2.81 -6.43
CA ARG A 72 -10.75 -4.16 -6.90
C ARG A 72 -9.52 -4.98 -7.25
N ARG A 73 -8.38 -4.33 -7.48
CA ARG A 73 -7.17 -4.96 -8.02
C ARG A 73 -5.92 -4.34 -7.43
N VAL A 74 -5.04 -5.19 -6.90
CA VAL A 74 -3.67 -4.84 -6.53
C VAL A 74 -2.72 -5.59 -7.45
N HIS A 75 -1.97 -4.83 -8.25
CA HIS A 75 -1.00 -5.34 -9.21
C HIS A 75 0.40 -5.30 -8.59
N ALA A 76 1.26 -6.28 -8.92
CA ALA A 76 2.69 -6.18 -8.58
C ALA A 76 3.65 -6.41 -9.74
N SER A 77 3.12 -6.42 -10.95
CA SER A 77 3.90 -6.39 -12.18
C SER A 77 3.49 -5.15 -12.98
N VAL A 78 4.45 -4.58 -13.71
CA VAL A 78 4.25 -3.46 -14.64
C VAL A 78 3.25 -3.83 -15.75
N GLU A 79 3.24 -5.09 -16.18
CA GLU A 79 2.36 -5.58 -17.25
C GLU A 79 0.89 -5.67 -16.80
N GLY A 80 0.63 -5.70 -15.49
CA GLY A 80 -0.72 -5.65 -14.92
C GLY A 80 -1.49 -6.97 -15.01
N ASP A 81 -0.91 -8.01 -15.60
CA ASP A 81 -1.56 -9.31 -15.80
C ASP A 81 -1.71 -10.12 -14.51
N GLU A 82 -0.85 -9.86 -13.51
CA GLU A 82 -0.90 -10.52 -12.21
C GLU A 82 -1.45 -9.56 -11.13
N TRP A 83 -2.72 -9.76 -10.81
CA TRP A 83 -3.43 -9.02 -9.77
C TRP A 83 -3.96 -9.96 -8.68
N HIS A 84 -3.91 -9.50 -7.44
CA HIS A 84 -4.47 -10.21 -6.29
C HIS A 84 -5.33 -9.25 -5.46
N TRP A 85 -6.35 -9.80 -4.83
CA TRP A 85 -7.17 -9.09 -3.86
C TRP A 85 -7.74 -10.08 -2.86
N ASP A 86 -7.35 -9.92 -1.59
CA ASP A 86 -7.78 -10.77 -0.48
C ASP A 86 -8.92 -10.14 0.36
N GLY A 87 -9.61 -9.13 -0.18
CA GLY A 87 -10.67 -8.41 0.53
C GLY A 87 -10.17 -7.25 1.41
N ASP A 88 -8.92 -7.32 1.84
CA ASP A 88 -8.22 -6.30 2.60
C ASP A 88 -6.84 -6.00 1.99
N LEU A 89 -6.45 -4.73 1.96
CA LEU A 89 -5.23 -4.29 1.28
C LEU A 89 -3.98 -4.71 2.04
N ASN A 90 -3.96 -4.59 3.37
CA ASN A 90 -2.82 -5.04 4.16
C ASN A 90 -2.61 -6.54 4.01
N THR A 91 -3.68 -7.34 4.10
CA THR A 91 -3.64 -8.79 3.89
C THR A 91 -3.10 -9.15 2.50
N THR A 92 -3.54 -8.42 1.46
CA THR A 92 -3.06 -8.61 0.08
C THR A 92 -1.56 -8.31 -0.05
N VAL A 93 -1.11 -7.18 0.51
CA VAL A 93 0.30 -6.77 0.51
C VAL A 93 1.15 -7.77 1.30
N THR A 94 0.77 -8.09 2.54
CA THR A 94 1.51 -9.04 3.37
C THR A 94 1.63 -10.39 2.68
N LYS A 95 0.57 -10.96 2.11
CA LYS A 95 0.66 -12.27 1.43
C LYS A 95 1.58 -12.25 0.21
N LYS A 96 1.65 -11.12 -0.49
CA LYS A 96 2.41 -11.00 -1.74
C LYS A 96 3.89 -10.69 -1.50
N PHE A 97 4.20 -9.84 -0.51
CA PHE A 97 5.55 -9.32 -0.31
C PHE A 97 6.30 -9.94 0.88
N SER A 98 5.61 -10.53 1.88
CA SER A 98 6.28 -11.24 2.99
C SER A 98 6.98 -12.54 2.57
N LYS A 99 6.68 -13.09 1.39
CA LYS A 99 7.30 -14.33 0.87
C LYS A 99 8.68 -14.15 0.23
N SER A 100 9.22 -12.93 0.18
CA SER A 100 10.56 -12.69 -0.38
C SER A 100 11.70 -12.95 0.62
N ASN A 101 11.41 -13.16 1.91
CA ASN A 101 12.44 -13.39 2.94
C ASN A 101 12.77 -14.89 3.21
N SER A 102 12.50 -15.81 2.27
CA SER A 102 12.84 -17.24 2.43
C SER A 102 13.90 -17.76 1.46
N LYS A 103 14.68 -16.88 0.82
CA LYS A 103 15.86 -17.28 0.05
C LYS A 103 17.00 -16.28 0.20
N GLU A 104 17.62 -16.28 1.36
CA GLU A 104 19.07 -16.11 1.42
C GLU A 104 19.64 -17.33 2.17
N VAL A 105 20.67 -17.91 1.55
CA VAL A 105 21.36 -19.16 1.89
C VAL A 105 22.28 -18.98 3.08
#